data_AF-A0AA37DH53-F1
#
_entry.id   AF-A0AA37DH53-F1
#
_cell.length_a   1.000
_cell.length_b   1.000
_cell.length_c   1.000
_cell.angle_alpha   90.00
_cell.angle_beta   90.00
_cell.angle_gamma   90.00
#
_symmetry.space_group_name_H-M   'P 1'
#
loop_
_entity.id
_entity.type
_entity.pdbx_description
1 polymer ?
#
loop_
_entity_poly.entity_id
_entity_poly.type
_entity_poly.pdbx_seq_one_letter_code
_entity_poly.pdbx_strand_id
1 'polypeptide(L)'
;MKISNNRLVLIVLSVSCVGMIGLTTIKNEQLRPLRTAVGYLLMPVQTGVNRVGSAVYTNFKNQERMRTALSDNESLRKQVASLTMENTRLQSDSYELRRLRALYELNQTYGQYRMTGARVIAKDTGNWFHVFRIDKGARDGIKPDMNVVGDGGLIGIVTDVGDNYATVRSIIDDVSRVSAMAIQSNDTCIVSGSLQLYASGKLKLSDITDTADIKDGDAIVTSTVSSKFLPGILIGYVGDLKTDPDRLTRSGTLVPVADFETIQDVLVVLDLKSEMREDGSFETPRTTLPDADSLTAPETTASEESGASEADTTAGESTAESAAAESSAIETSVAESSTAAPETSTAAAETTARSTTAAARTTAATQRETTAARRQTERQTEARETRRRETEASTERRRQETEAPRRETQATQPPETQAAQTEPAQTVESLPKNP
;
A
#
# COMPACT_ATOMS: atom_id res chain seq x y z
N MET A 1 105.93 16.45 7.40
CA MET A 1 105.69 17.53 8.40
C MET A 1 104.21 17.89 8.33
N LYS A 2 103.39 17.63 9.36
CA LYS A 2 101.93 17.90 9.31
C LYS A 2 101.68 19.42 9.41
N ILE A 3 101.18 20.03 8.34
CA ILE A 3 100.69 21.42 8.38
C ILE A 3 99.27 21.39 8.98
N SER A 4 99.13 21.90 10.19
CA SER A 4 97.86 21.94 10.92
C SER A 4 96.82 22.85 10.22
N ASN A 5 95.57 22.38 10.09
CA ASN A 5 94.46 23.10 9.43
C ASN A 5 94.33 24.58 9.85
N ASN A 6 94.64 24.93 11.10
CA ASN A 6 94.58 26.30 11.60
C ASN A 6 95.47 27.29 10.82
N ARG A 7 96.61 26.83 10.24
CA ARG A 7 97.44 27.67 9.37
C ARG A 7 96.79 27.93 8.02
N LEU A 8 96.07 26.93 7.49
CA LEU A 8 95.30 27.05 6.25
C LEU A 8 94.09 27.98 6.44
N VAL A 9 93.38 27.86 7.56
CA VAL A 9 92.29 28.77 7.95
C VAL A 9 92.79 30.21 8.09
N LEU A 10 93.94 30.43 8.75
CA LEU A 10 94.53 31.77 8.86
C LEU A 10 94.95 32.35 7.51
N ILE A 11 95.50 31.55 6.59
CA ILE A 11 95.84 31.99 5.23
C ILE A 11 94.58 32.36 4.44
N VAL A 12 93.52 31.54 4.49
CA VAL A 12 92.24 31.84 3.82
C VAL A 12 91.60 33.10 4.40
N LEU A 13 91.63 33.28 5.72
CA LEU A 13 91.13 34.48 6.38
C LEU A 13 91.94 35.72 5.99
N SER A 14 93.27 35.63 5.94
CA SER A 14 94.11 36.77 5.54
C SER A 14 93.91 37.15 4.08
N VAL A 15 93.78 36.16 3.17
CA VAL A 15 93.48 36.39 1.75
C VAL A 15 92.08 36.98 1.58
N SER A 16 91.08 36.52 2.35
CA SER A 16 89.74 37.12 2.38
C SER A 16 89.77 38.57 2.85
N CYS A 17 90.53 38.88 3.91
CA CYS A 17 90.64 40.23 4.46
C CYS A 17 91.37 41.19 3.50
N VAL A 18 92.48 40.76 2.89
CA VAL A 18 93.19 41.51 1.84
C VAL A 18 92.30 41.69 0.60
N GLY A 19 91.49 40.68 0.24
CA GLY A 19 90.49 40.78 -0.83
C GLY A 19 89.40 41.82 -0.54
N MET A 20 88.90 41.87 0.69
CA MET A 20 87.90 42.86 1.13
C MET A 20 88.47 44.29 1.13
N ILE A 21 89.73 44.46 1.54
CA ILE A 21 90.45 45.73 1.49
C ILE A 21 90.68 46.15 0.02
N GLY A 22 91.09 45.22 -0.86
CA GLY A 22 91.19 45.46 -2.29
C GLY A 22 89.88 45.92 -2.93
N LEU A 23 88.79 45.20 -2.65
CA LEU A 23 87.42 45.57 -3.07
C LEU A 23 86.98 46.95 -2.55
N THR A 24 87.42 47.35 -1.35
CA THR A 24 87.10 48.65 -0.75
C THR A 24 87.92 49.80 -1.37
N THR A 25 89.13 49.53 -1.87
CA THR A 25 90.00 50.54 -2.49
C THR A 25 89.68 50.85 -3.97
N ILE A 26 88.85 50.03 -4.63
CA ILE A 26 88.39 50.30 -6.00
C ILE A 26 87.25 51.32 -5.95
N LYS A 27 87.48 52.50 -6.56
CA LYS A 27 86.67 53.71 -6.39
C LYS A 27 85.16 53.53 -6.69
N ASN A 28 84.35 54.16 -5.85
CA ASN A 28 82.89 54.11 -5.74
C ASN A 28 82.03 54.50 -6.98
N GLU A 29 82.60 54.70 -8.17
CA GLU A 29 81.86 55.22 -9.33
C GLU A 29 81.38 54.16 -10.34
N GLN A 30 82.01 52.97 -10.40
CA GLN A 30 81.64 51.94 -11.38
C GLN A 30 80.54 50.96 -10.94
N LEU A 31 80.02 51.04 -9.71
CA LEU A 31 79.00 50.10 -9.19
C LEU A 31 77.54 50.50 -9.49
N ARG A 32 77.30 51.56 -10.25
CA ARG A 32 75.94 51.99 -10.67
C ARG A 32 75.12 50.92 -11.44
N PRO A 33 75.64 50.13 -12.39
CA PRO A 33 74.82 49.15 -13.11
C PRO A 33 74.46 47.92 -12.25
N LEU A 34 75.29 47.56 -11.27
CA LEU A 34 75.05 46.39 -10.41
C LEU A 34 73.82 46.60 -9.51
N ARG A 35 73.59 47.84 -9.03
CA ARG A 35 72.43 48.18 -8.21
C ARG A 35 71.10 48.12 -8.99
N THR A 36 71.13 48.31 -10.31
CA THR A 36 69.94 48.24 -11.17
C THR A 36 69.55 46.78 -11.46
N ALA A 37 70.53 45.87 -11.62
CA ALA A 37 70.26 44.46 -11.86
C ALA A 37 69.57 43.76 -10.67
N VAL A 38 69.97 44.08 -9.43
CA VAL A 38 69.36 43.53 -8.22
C VAL A 38 67.90 43.97 -8.05
N GLY A 39 67.56 45.19 -8.48
CA GLY A 39 66.17 45.68 -8.47
C GLY A 39 65.24 44.88 -9.40
N TYR A 40 65.73 44.48 -10.58
CA TYR A 40 64.95 43.69 -11.54
C TYR A 40 64.69 42.25 -11.03
N LEU A 41 65.62 41.70 -10.25
CA LEU A 41 65.55 40.34 -9.72
C LEU A 41 64.62 40.23 -8.48
N LEU A 42 64.39 41.33 -7.77
CA LEU A 42 63.54 41.39 -6.56
C LEU A 42 62.09 41.86 -6.83
N MET A 43 61.81 42.54 -7.95
CA MET A 43 60.46 42.97 -8.32
C MET A 43 59.37 41.87 -8.33
N PRO A 44 59.60 40.62 -8.81
CA PRO A 44 58.52 39.62 -8.86
C PRO A 44 58.07 39.13 -7.47
N VAL A 45 58.87 39.34 -6.42
CA VAL A 45 58.54 38.91 -5.05
C VAL A 45 57.44 39.78 -4.44
N GLN A 46 57.48 41.10 -4.66
CA GLN A 46 56.49 42.02 -4.06
C GLN A 46 55.07 41.88 -4.63
N THR A 47 54.92 41.47 -5.90
CA THR A 47 53.60 41.21 -6.52
C THR A 47 53.20 39.73 -6.45
N GLY A 48 54.16 38.81 -6.41
CA GLY A 48 53.91 37.38 -6.27
C GLY A 48 53.27 36.99 -4.94
N VAL A 49 53.75 37.52 -3.81
CA VAL A 49 53.31 37.10 -2.47
C VAL A 49 51.80 37.34 -2.24
N ASN A 50 51.25 38.47 -2.70
CA ASN A 50 49.83 38.78 -2.49
C ASN A 50 48.90 37.92 -3.39
N ARG A 51 49.39 37.48 -4.56
CA ARG A 51 48.63 36.66 -5.53
C ARG A 51 48.74 35.16 -5.23
N VAL A 52 49.89 34.71 -4.72
CA VAL A 52 50.10 33.32 -4.27
C VAL A 52 49.45 33.09 -2.91
N GLY A 53 49.55 34.04 -1.97
CA GLY A 53 48.91 33.92 -0.64
C GLY A 53 47.39 33.78 -0.72
N SER A 54 46.74 34.56 -1.59
CA SER A 54 45.29 34.45 -1.82
C SER A 54 44.90 33.13 -2.49
N ALA A 55 45.61 32.70 -3.55
CA ALA A 55 45.33 31.44 -4.24
C ALA A 55 45.53 30.18 -3.35
N VAL A 56 46.57 30.17 -2.52
CA VAL A 56 46.82 29.08 -1.56
C VAL A 56 45.74 29.05 -0.48
N TYR A 57 45.33 30.20 0.05
CA TYR A 57 44.28 30.30 1.06
C TYR A 57 42.89 29.93 0.53
N THR A 58 42.58 30.22 -0.75
CA THR A 58 41.33 29.78 -1.38
C THR A 58 41.32 28.28 -1.69
N ASN A 59 42.45 27.71 -2.13
CA ASN A 59 42.54 26.28 -2.44
C ASN A 59 42.41 25.41 -1.17
N PHE A 60 43.04 25.80 -0.06
CA PHE A 60 42.91 25.08 1.21
C PHE A 60 41.45 25.05 1.71
N LYS A 61 40.74 26.20 1.67
CA LYS A 61 39.33 26.28 2.05
C LYS A 61 38.40 25.47 1.15
N ASN A 62 38.69 25.34 -0.14
CA ASN A 62 37.88 24.52 -1.04
C ASN A 62 38.06 23.02 -0.78
N GLN A 63 39.25 22.58 -0.35
CA GLN A 63 39.51 21.17 -0.08
C GLN A 63 38.88 20.69 1.24
N GLU A 64 38.85 21.55 2.26
CA GLU A 64 38.04 21.33 3.47
C GLU A 64 36.54 21.31 3.14
N ARG A 65 36.02 22.32 2.43
CA ARG A 65 34.60 22.37 2.03
C ARG A 65 34.15 21.15 1.23
N MET A 66 35.01 20.61 0.36
CA MET A 66 34.70 19.38 -0.39
C MET A 66 34.63 18.15 0.53
N ARG A 67 35.54 18.04 1.51
CA ARG A 67 35.52 16.97 2.52
C ARG A 67 34.29 17.06 3.42
N THR A 68 33.96 18.26 3.90
CA THR A 68 32.76 18.50 4.70
C THR A 68 31.50 18.22 3.88
N ALA A 69 31.37 18.75 2.67
CA ALA A 69 30.19 18.52 1.82
C ALA A 69 29.99 17.03 1.46
N LEU A 70 31.06 16.25 1.25
CA LEU A 70 30.97 14.81 1.04
C LEU A 70 30.53 14.08 2.32
N SER A 71 31.11 14.43 3.48
CA SER A 71 30.72 13.90 4.79
C SER A 71 29.26 14.23 5.12
N ASP A 72 28.82 15.46 4.83
CA ASP A 72 27.45 15.92 5.04
C ASP A 72 26.50 15.19 4.09
N ASN A 73 26.86 14.99 2.81
CA ASN A 73 26.05 14.21 1.88
C ASN A 73 25.93 12.73 2.32
N GLU A 74 27.00 12.14 2.86
CA GLU A 74 26.97 10.78 3.41
C GLU A 74 26.14 10.69 4.69
N SER A 75 26.26 11.66 5.60
CA SER A 75 25.47 11.71 6.85
C SER A 75 23.99 11.99 6.58
N LEU A 76 23.66 12.84 5.61
CA LEU A 76 22.29 13.10 5.16
C LEU A 76 21.72 11.88 4.45
N ARG A 77 22.48 11.16 3.62
CA ARG A 77 22.06 9.87 3.04
C ARG A 77 21.79 8.82 4.12
N LYS A 78 22.64 8.73 5.16
CA LYS A 78 22.42 7.84 6.31
C LYS A 78 21.16 8.23 7.10
N GLN A 79 20.93 9.52 7.33
CA GLN A 79 19.70 10.00 7.97
C GLN A 79 18.46 9.71 7.12
N VAL A 80 18.48 10.00 5.81
CA VAL A 80 17.37 9.67 4.91
C VAL A 80 17.10 8.17 4.87
N ALA A 81 18.14 7.33 4.83
CA ALA A 81 17.98 5.88 4.90
C ALA A 81 17.38 5.44 6.25
N SER A 82 17.86 5.98 7.37
CA SER A 82 17.34 5.71 8.72
C SER A 82 15.87 6.11 8.85
N LEU A 83 15.54 7.34 8.48
CA LEU A 83 14.17 7.88 8.51
C LEU A 83 13.25 7.12 7.54
N THR A 84 13.75 6.65 6.40
CA THR A 84 12.97 5.81 5.47
C THR A 84 12.67 4.45 6.10
N MET A 85 13.66 3.78 6.70
CA MET A 85 13.45 2.52 7.43
C MET A 85 12.49 2.68 8.61
N GLU A 86 12.65 3.76 9.39
CA GLU A 86 11.79 4.09 10.53
C GLU A 86 10.36 4.39 10.08
N ASN A 87 10.17 5.15 8.99
CA ASN A 87 8.84 5.40 8.43
C ASN A 87 8.21 4.10 7.90
N THR A 88 8.95 3.23 7.21
CA THR A 88 8.47 1.90 6.80
C THR A 88 8.06 1.04 7.99
N ARG A 89 8.83 1.07 9.09
CA ARG A 89 8.49 0.37 10.33
C ARG A 89 7.22 0.93 10.97
N LEU A 90 7.15 2.24 11.19
CA LEU A 90 5.97 2.89 11.76
C LEU A 90 4.71 2.65 10.92
N GLN A 91 4.85 2.60 9.59
CA GLN A 91 3.76 2.19 8.70
C GLN A 91 3.35 0.74 8.99
N SER A 92 4.28 -0.22 9.02
CA SER A 92 4.01 -1.63 9.35
C SER A 92 3.28 -1.78 10.68
N ASP A 93 3.83 -1.19 11.76
CA ASP A 93 3.28 -1.22 13.11
C ASP A 93 1.85 -0.61 13.11
N SER A 94 1.59 0.44 12.31
CA SER A 94 0.25 1.03 12.16
C SER A 94 -0.75 0.16 11.40
N TYR A 95 -0.30 -0.71 10.48
CA TYR A 95 -1.16 -1.67 9.79
C TYR A 95 -1.52 -2.82 10.73
N GLU A 96 -0.54 -3.35 11.46
CA GLU A 96 -0.74 -4.38 12.47
C GLU A 96 -1.73 -3.91 13.56
N LEU A 97 -1.52 -2.74 14.14
CA LEU A 97 -2.41 -2.18 15.16
C LEU A 97 -3.86 -1.99 14.67
N ARG A 98 -4.07 -1.56 13.42
CA ARG A 98 -5.42 -1.43 12.84
C ARG A 98 -6.11 -2.78 12.70
N ARG A 99 -5.38 -3.80 12.22
CA ARG A 99 -5.88 -5.16 12.04
C ARG A 99 -6.19 -5.86 13.37
N LEU A 100 -5.33 -5.69 14.38
CA LEU A 100 -5.58 -6.20 15.73
C LEU A 100 -6.82 -5.54 16.38
N ARG A 101 -7.04 -4.23 16.14
CA ARG A 101 -8.28 -3.54 16.57
C ARG A 101 -9.53 -4.07 15.87
N ALA A 102 -9.49 -4.25 14.55
CA ALA A 102 -10.61 -4.84 13.82
C ALA A 102 -10.94 -6.27 14.30
N LEU A 103 -9.91 -7.08 14.62
CA LEU A 103 -10.09 -8.41 15.20
C LEU A 103 -10.71 -8.36 16.61
N TYR A 104 -10.36 -7.34 17.41
CA TYR A 104 -10.93 -7.10 18.73
C TYR A 104 -12.41 -6.64 18.66
N GLU A 105 -12.73 -5.71 17.75
CA GLU A 105 -14.11 -5.27 17.48
C GLU A 105 -14.99 -6.43 17.00
N LEU A 106 -14.44 -7.34 16.19
CA LEU A 106 -15.12 -8.57 15.77
C LEU A 106 -15.40 -9.52 16.94
N ASN A 107 -14.44 -9.66 17.86
CA ASN A 107 -14.61 -10.45 19.08
C ASN A 107 -15.73 -9.86 19.96
N GLN A 108 -15.77 -8.53 20.14
CA GLN A 108 -16.85 -7.85 20.86
C GLN A 108 -18.22 -8.05 20.20
N THR A 109 -18.29 -7.88 18.87
CA THR A 109 -19.54 -8.01 18.08
C THR A 109 -20.16 -9.40 18.22
N TYR A 110 -19.33 -10.45 18.31
CA TYR A 110 -19.75 -11.83 18.46
C TYR A 110 -19.48 -12.42 19.85
N GLY A 111 -19.30 -11.58 20.88
CA GLY A 111 -18.82 -11.96 22.23
C GLY A 111 -19.72 -12.93 23.02
N GLN A 112 -20.87 -13.31 22.47
CA GLN A 112 -21.71 -14.42 22.92
C GLN A 112 -21.06 -15.80 22.69
N TYR A 113 -20.14 -15.90 21.73
CA TYR A 113 -19.39 -17.09 21.37
C TYR A 113 -17.94 -17.00 21.84
N ARG A 114 -17.38 -18.12 22.29
CA ARG A 114 -15.97 -18.23 22.67
C ARG A 114 -15.10 -18.30 21.42
N MET A 115 -14.14 -17.40 21.29
CA MET A 115 -13.26 -17.31 20.11
C MET A 115 -11.78 -17.39 20.49
N THR A 116 -10.95 -17.81 19.53
CA THR A 116 -9.48 -17.81 19.63
C THR A 116 -8.87 -17.21 18.37
N GLY A 117 -7.95 -16.26 18.55
CA GLY A 117 -7.18 -15.69 17.46
C GLY A 117 -6.17 -16.69 16.89
N ALA A 118 -6.10 -16.77 15.57
CA ALA A 118 -5.18 -17.61 14.83
C ALA A 118 -4.65 -16.86 13.61
N ARG A 119 -3.38 -17.08 13.26
CA ARG A 119 -2.75 -16.46 12.10
C ARG A 119 -2.64 -17.47 10.97
N VAL A 120 -2.86 -17.02 9.74
CA VAL A 120 -2.73 -17.83 8.53
C VAL A 120 -1.24 -18.06 8.22
N ILE A 121 -0.83 -19.32 8.14
CA ILE A 121 0.57 -19.74 7.91
C ILE A 121 0.81 -20.36 6.53
N ALA A 122 -0.25 -20.78 5.84
CA ALA A 122 -0.16 -21.25 4.46
C ALA A 122 -1.52 -21.08 3.76
N LYS A 123 -1.51 -20.91 2.44
CA LYS A 123 -2.69 -21.01 1.57
C LYS A 123 -2.42 -21.90 0.38
N ASP A 124 -3.47 -22.36 -0.27
CA ASP A 124 -3.38 -23.08 -1.54
C ASP A 124 -2.77 -22.18 -2.66
N THR A 125 -2.29 -22.83 -3.71
CA THR A 125 -1.79 -22.24 -4.95
C THR A 125 -2.90 -21.50 -5.71
N GLY A 126 -3.13 -20.25 -5.34
CA GLY A 126 -4.09 -19.36 -5.99
C GLY A 126 -3.94 -17.92 -5.51
N ASN A 127 -4.57 -16.97 -6.23
CA ASN A 127 -4.56 -15.57 -5.82
C ASN A 127 -5.46 -15.35 -4.58
N TRP A 128 -6.60 -16.05 -4.50
CA TRP A 128 -7.56 -16.00 -3.39
C TRP A 128 -7.43 -17.19 -2.41
N PHE A 129 -7.92 -17.03 -1.19
CA PHE A 129 -7.84 -18.02 -0.11
C PHE A 129 -9.04 -18.99 -0.12
N HIS A 130 -9.00 -20.02 -0.98
CA HIS A 130 -10.00 -21.12 -0.99
C HIS A 130 -9.84 -22.07 0.19
N VAL A 131 -8.62 -22.59 0.36
CA VAL A 131 -8.21 -23.45 1.46
C VAL A 131 -6.92 -22.88 2.03
N PHE A 132 -6.86 -22.75 3.35
CA PHE A 132 -5.70 -22.19 4.05
C PHE A 132 -5.49 -22.87 5.41
N ARG A 133 -4.29 -22.71 5.98
CA ARG A 133 -3.90 -23.30 7.27
C ARG A 133 -3.56 -22.22 8.27
N ILE A 134 -3.97 -22.43 9.52
CA ILE A 134 -3.75 -21.51 10.64
C ILE A 134 -2.80 -22.11 11.68
N ASP A 135 -2.11 -21.28 12.46
CA ASP A 135 -1.14 -21.67 13.52
C ASP A 135 -1.77 -22.12 14.84
N LYS A 136 -3.00 -22.63 14.77
CA LYS A 136 -3.79 -23.15 15.89
C LYS A 136 -4.36 -24.50 15.54
N GLY A 137 -4.36 -25.44 16.48
CA GLY A 137 -4.77 -26.83 16.24
C GLY A 137 -5.54 -27.46 17.41
N ALA A 138 -5.54 -28.79 17.46
CA ALA A 138 -6.25 -29.56 18.48
C ALA A 138 -5.81 -29.19 19.91
N ARG A 139 -4.54 -28.81 20.11
CA ARG A 139 -4.02 -28.38 21.42
C ARG A 139 -4.55 -27.03 21.89
N ASP A 140 -4.99 -26.18 20.96
CA ASP A 140 -5.66 -24.90 21.25
C ASP A 140 -7.18 -25.07 21.38
N GLY A 141 -7.68 -26.32 21.35
CA GLY A 141 -9.11 -26.63 21.46
C GLY A 141 -9.87 -26.61 20.13
N ILE A 142 -9.19 -26.43 18.98
CA ILE A 142 -9.85 -26.43 17.68
C ILE A 142 -10.34 -27.83 17.31
N LYS A 143 -11.56 -27.91 16.78
CA LYS A 143 -12.21 -29.11 16.24
C LYS A 143 -12.64 -28.88 14.78
N PRO A 144 -12.82 -29.94 13.97
CA PRO A 144 -13.55 -29.83 12.71
C PRO A 144 -14.95 -29.24 12.92
N ASP A 145 -15.49 -28.64 11.87
CA ASP A 145 -16.78 -27.91 11.84
C ASP A 145 -16.87 -26.63 12.70
N MET A 146 -15.75 -26.14 13.26
CA MET A 146 -15.69 -24.81 13.87
C MET A 146 -15.77 -23.68 12.82
N ASN A 147 -16.59 -22.66 13.08
CA ASN A 147 -16.70 -21.45 12.26
C ASN A 147 -15.41 -20.61 12.34
N VAL A 148 -15.03 -19.99 11.21
CA VAL A 148 -13.90 -19.04 11.13
C VAL A 148 -14.40 -17.70 10.61
N VAL A 149 -14.12 -16.63 11.35
CA VAL A 149 -14.56 -15.26 11.07
C VAL A 149 -13.38 -14.28 11.03
N GLY A 150 -13.51 -13.22 10.25
CA GLY A 150 -12.49 -12.17 10.08
C GLY A 150 -13.05 -11.05 9.20
N ASP A 151 -12.41 -9.88 9.21
CA ASP A 151 -12.78 -8.70 8.42
C ASP A 151 -14.28 -8.37 8.43
N GLY A 152 -14.93 -8.49 9.60
CA GLY A 152 -16.35 -8.19 9.78
C GLY A 152 -17.33 -9.32 9.44
N GLY A 153 -16.88 -10.46 8.93
CA GLY A 153 -17.79 -11.51 8.45
C GLY A 153 -17.28 -12.96 8.53
N LEU A 154 -18.09 -13.87 7.99
CA LEU A 154 -17.77 -15.29 7.86
C LEU A 154 -16.70 -15.49 6.79
N ILE A 155 -15.56 -16.07 7.18
CA ILE A 155 -14.52 -16.49 6.24
C ILE A 155 -14.74 -17.94 5.82
N GLY A 156 -15.05 -18.84 6.75
CA GLY A 156 -15.08 -20.27 6.43
C GLY A 156 -15.37 -21.19 7.60
N ILE A 157 -14.96 -22.45 7.42
CA ILE A 157 -15.15 -23.53 8.38
C ILE A 157 -13.91 -24.42 8.44
N VAL A 158 -13.56 -24.90 9.64
CA VAL A 158 -12.46 -25.85 9.84
C VAL A 158 -12.85 -27.23 9.29
N THR A 159 -12.07 -27.76 8.36
CA THR A 159 -12.34 -29.07 7.72
C THR A 159 -11.42 -30.19 8.21
N ASP A 160 -10.21 -29.86 8.65
CA ASP A 160 -9.21 -30.81 9.14
C ASP A 160 -8.37 -30.16 10.25
N VAL A 161 -7.89 -30.95 11.21
CA VAL A 161 -7.17 -30.46 12.40
C VAL A 161 -6.01 -31.40 12.74
N GLY A 162 -4.79 -30.84 12.78
CA GLY A 162 -3.63 -31.47 13.40
C GLY A 162 -3.33 -30.87 14.78
N ASP A 163 -2.30 -31.38 15.45
CA ASP A 163 -1.91 -30.96 16.81
C ASP A 163 -1.78 -29.45 17.00
N ASN A 164 -1.04 -28.79 16.09
CA ASN A 164 -0.66 -27.37 16.16
C ASN A 164 -1.09 -26.58 14.90
N TYR A 165 -1.98 -27.13 14.07
CA TYR A 165 -2.51 -26.44 12.90
C TYR A 165 -3.92 -26.92 12.59
N ALA A 166 -4.70 -26.11 11.90
CA ALA A 166 -5.98 -26.49 11.34
C ALA A 166 -6.08 -26.03 9.89
N THR A 167 -6.82 -26.77 9.07
CA THR A 167 -7.12 -26.45 7.68
C THR A 167 -8.53 -25.89 7.61
N VAL A 168 -8.65 -24.69 7.07
CA VAL A 168 -9.90 -23.94 6.91
C VAL A 168 -10.29 -23.95 5.44
N ARG A 169 -11.54 -24.30 5.15
CA ARG A 169 -12.17 -24.10 3.84
C ARG A 169 -13.00 -22.83 3.88
N SER A 170 -12.79 -21.97 2.89
CA SER A 170 -13.45 -20.68 2.75
C SER A 170 -14.87 -20.80 2.19
N ILE A 171 -15.68 -19.76 2.35
CA ILE A 171 -17.01 -19.68 1.71
C ILE A 171 -16.95 -19.38 0.20
N ILE A 172 -15.81 -18.89 -0.30
CA ILE A 172 -15.57 -18.67 -1.74
C ILE A 172 -15.19 -19.93 -2.53
N ASP A 173 -14.90 -21.02 -1.84
CA ASP A 173 -14.57 -22.33 -2.41
C ASP A 173 -15.79 -22.95 -3.12
N ASP A 174 -15.61 -23.54 -4.30
CA ASP A 174 -16.73 -23.90 -5.21
C ASP A 174 -17.58 -25.09 -4.72
N VAL A 175 -16.99 -25.95 -3.88
CA VAL A 175 -17.71 -27.00 -3.16
C VAL A 175 -18.36 -26.50 -1.86
N SER A 176 -18.06 -25.28 -1.42
CA SER A 176 -18.61 -24.68 -0.20
C SER A 176 -20.08 -24.28 -0.37
N ARG A 177 -20.88 -24.59 0.65
CA ARG A 177 -22.31 -24.27 0.74
C ARG A 177 -22.62 -23.86 2.17
N VAL A 178 -23.11 -22.64 2.32
CA VAL A 178 -23.53 -22.06 3.60
C VAL A 178 -25.03 -21.86 3.57
N SER A 179 -25.76 -22.48 4.50
CA SER A 179 -27.16 -22.13 4.72
C SER A 179 -27.22 -20.78 5.42
N ALA A 180 -27.95 -19.86 4.82
CA ALA A 180 -28.00 -18.46 5.18
C ALA A 180 -29.44 -17.97 5.25
N MET A 181 -29.64 -16.76 5.78
CA MET A 181 -30.94 -16.09 5.85
C MET A 181 -30.77 -14.56 5.79
N ALA A 182 -31.77 -13.86 5.30
CA ALA A 182 -31.80 -12.40 5.36
C ALA A 182 -32.14 -11.91 6.79
N ILE A 183 -31.42 -10.91 7.29
CA ILE A 183 -31.62 -10.39 8.66
C ILE A 183 -33.05 -9.84 8.87
N GLN A 184 -33.62 -9.18 7.86
CA GLN A 184 -34.89 -8.45 8.01
C GLN A 184 -36.11 -9.37 7.99
N SER A 185 -36.16 -10.31 7.07
CA SER A 185 -37.30 -11.22 6.85
C SER A 185 -37.14 -12.59 7.50
N ASN A 186 -35.91 -12.98 7.86
CA ASN A 186 -35.52 -14.34 8.27
C ASN A 186 -35.75 -15.42 7.18
N ASP A 187 -36.02 -15.01 5.93
CA ASP A 187 -36.14 -15.94 4.82
C ASP A 187 -34.79 -16.59 4.49
N THR A 188 -34.83 -17.91 4.28
CA THR A 188 -33.63 -18.72 4.06
C THR A 188 -33.16 -18.71 2.62
N CYS A 189 -31.85 -18.81 2.43
CA CYS A 189 -31.19 -18.94 1.14
C CYS A 189 -29.91 -19.79 1.28
N ILE A 190 -29.30 -20.16 0.15
CA ILE A 190 -27.99 -20.81 0.12
C ILE A 190 -26.97 -19.88 -0.52
N VAL A 191 -25.84 -19.68 0.18
CA VAL A 191 -24.65 -19.03 -0.35
C VAL A 191 -23.66 -20.10 -0.77
N SER A 192 -23.09 -19.98 -1.97
CA SER A 192 -22.11 -20.94 -2.50
C SER A 192 -21.01 -20.24 -3.28
N GLY A 193 -19.80 -20.83 -3.24
CA GLY A 193 -18.71 -20.43 -4.13
C GLY A 193 -19.10 -20.69 -5.60
N SER A 194 -18.60 -19.85 -6.50
CA SER A 194 -18.84 -19.98 -7.94
C SER A 194 -17.64 -19.52 -8.73
N LEU A 195 -17.01 -20.44 -9.45
CA LEU A 195 -15.84 -20.17 -10.30
C LEU A 195 -16.09 -19.08 -11.37
N GLN A 196 -17.35 -18.83 -11.72
CA GLN A 196 -17.74 -17.79 -12.68
C GLN A 196 -17.83 -16.39 -12.04
N LEU A 197 -18.36 -16.31 -10.81
CA LEU A 197 -18.57 -15.04 -10.08
C LEU A 197 -17.32 -14.60 -9.29
N TYR A 198 -16.44 -15.56 -9.01
CA TYR A 198 -15.13 -15.40 -8.38
C TYR A 198 -14.28 -14.27 -8.99
N ALA A 199 -14.21 -14.16 -10.32
CA ALA A 199 -13.47 -13.10 -11.01
C ALA A 199 -14.04 -11.68 -10.77
N SER A 200 -15.24 -11.59 -10.17
CA SER A 200 -15.88 -10.34 -9.75
C SER A 200 -15.98 -10.18 -8.23
N GLY A 201 -15.32 -11.06 -7.45
CA GLY A 201 -15.37 -11.05 -5.98
C GLY A 201 -16.75 -11.41 -5.40
N LYS A 202 -17.61 -12.08 -6.17
CA LYS A 202 -19.01 -12.35 -5.82
C LYS A 202 -19.23 -13.83 -5.54
N LEU A 203 -20.10 -14.10 -4.57
CA LEU A 203 -20.66 -15.42 -4.25
C LEU A 203 -21.97 -15.63 -5.01
N LYS A 204 -22.36 -16.90 -5.23
CA LYS A 204 -23.67 -17.25 -5.78
C LYS A 204 -24.69 -17.37 -4.65
N LEU A 205 -25.82 -16.70 -4.81
CA LEU A 205 -27.01 -16.84 -3.96
C LEU A 205 -28.05 -17.70 -4.70
N SER A 206 -28.59 -18.72 -4.06
CA SER A 206 -29.62 -19.62 -4.62
C SER A 206 -30.66 -20.04 -3.59
N ASP A 207 -31.66 -20.78 -4.06
CA ASP A 207 -32.70 -21.43 -3.24
C ASP A 207 -33.52 -20.44 -2.41
N ILE A 208 -33.63 -19.20 -2.89
CA ILE A 208 -34.55 -18.18 -2.38
C ILE A 208 -35.94 -18.53 -2.94
N THR A 209 -36.95 -18.69 -2.08
CA THR A 209 -38.32 -18.91 -2.56
C THR A 209 -38.89 -17.66 -3.24
N ASP A 210 -39.80 -17.84 -4.20
CA ASP A 210 -40.47 -16.71 -4.85
C ASP A 210 -41.29 -15.86 -3.84
N THR A 211 -41.76 -16.47 -2.76
CA THR A 211 -42.51 -15.80 -1.67
C THR A 211 -41.63 -15.08 -0.63
N ALA A 212 -40.31 -15.27 -0.63
CA ALA A 212 -39.43 -14.64 0.35
C ALA A 212 -39.35 -13.11 0.18
N ASP A 213 -39.23 -12.35 1.26
CA ASP A 213 -38.89 -10.94 1.17
C ASP A 213 -37.37 -10.75 1.27
N ILE A 214 -36.69 -10.91 0.13
CA ILE A 214 -35.26 -10.62 -0.05
C ILE A 214 -35.12 -9.69 -1.26
N LYS A 215 -34.38 -8.60 -1.07
CA LYS A 215 -34.12 -7.50 -2.01
C LYS A 215 -32.62 -7.27 -2.18
N ASP A 216 -32.24 -6.62 -3.28
CA ASP A 216 -30.86 -6.17 -3.49
C ASP A 216 -30.47 -5.15 -2.39
N GLY A 217 -29.29 -5.33 -1.80
CA GLY A 217 -28.81 -4.55 -0.65
C GLY A 217 -29.12 -5.16 0.72
N ASP A 218 -29.95 -6.21 0.82
CA ASP A 218 -30.23 -6.87 2.11
C ASP A 218 -28.99 -7.57 2.67
N ALA A 219 -28.82 -7.50 3.99
CA ALA A 219 -27.76 -8.19 4.72
C ALA A 219 -28.12 -9.66 4.94
N ILE A 220 -27.20 -10.56 4.57
CA ILE A 220 -27.33 -12.01 4.69
C ILE A 220 -26.40 -12.54 5.78
N VAL A 221 -26.95 -13.32 6.71
CA VAL A 221 -26.25 -13.97 7.81
C VAL A 221 -26.36 -15.49 7.72
N THR A 222 -25.53 -16.22 8.47
CA THR A 222 -25.70 -17.66 8.66
C THR A 222 -27.04 -18.01 9.29
N SER A 223 -27.70 -19.06 8.77
CA SER A 223 -29.05 -19.43 9.19
C SER A 223 -29.09 -20.18 10.53
N THR A 224 -30.25 -20.12 11.18
CA THR A 224 -30.57 -20.95 12.36
C THR A 224 -30.65 -22.44 12.02
N VAL A 225 -31.09 -22.80 10.81
CA VAL A 225 -31.26 -24.19 10.34
C VAL A 225 -29.98 -24.85 9.82
N SER A 226 -28.87 -24.11 9.73
CA SER A 226 -27.57 -24.67 9.35
C SER A 226 -27.10 -25.72 10.36
N SER A 227 -26.69 -26.90 9.87
CA SER A 227 -26.18 -28.00 10.70
C SER A 227 -24.73 -27.82 11.16
N LYS A 228 -23.97 -26.97 10.47
CA LYS A 228 -22.53 -26.74 10.70
C LYS A 228 -22.21 -25.33 11.16
N PHE A 229 -22.87 -24.32 10.58
CA PHE A 229 -22.57 -22.93 10.90
C PHE A 229 -23.43 -22.43 12.08
N LEU A 230 -22.77 -21.80 13.06
CA LEU A 230 -23.46 -20.98 14.07
C LEU A 230 -24.24 -19.84 13.42
N PRO A 231 -25.45 -19.48 13.93
CA PRO A 231 -26.31 -18.48 13.33
C PRO A 231 -25.87 -17.04 13.60
N GLY A 232 -26.33 -16.11 12.76
CA GLY A 232 -26.18 -14.67 12.96
C GLY A 232 -24.82 -14.07 12.59
N ILE A 233 -23.93 -14.85 11.96
CA ILE A 233 -22.64 -14.36 11.47
C ILE A 233 -22.87 -13.74 10.08
N LEU A 234 -22.47 -12.48 9.92
CA LEU A 234 -22.60 -11.73 8.66
C LEU A 234 -21.78 -12.37 7.54
N ILE A 235 -22.39 -12.54 6.37
CA ILE A 235 -21.73 -13.07 5.18
C ILE A 235 -21.48 -11.92 4.19
N GLY A 236 -22.53 -11.16 3.86
CA GLY A 236 -22.48 -10.14 2.81
C GLY A 236 -23.83 -9.53 2.49
N TYR A 237 -23.87 -8.79 1.39
CA TYR A 237 -25.06 -8.10 0.89
C TYR A 237 -25.53 -8.68 -0.45
N VAL A 238 -26.84 -8.78 -0.63
CA VAL A 238 -27.45 -9.28 -1.88
C VAL A 238 -27.26 -8.29 -3.04
N GLY A 239 -27.10 -8.80 -4.26
CA GLY A 239 -27.22 -8.00 -5.48
C GLY A 239 -27.48 -8.84 -6.74
N ASP A 240 -28.04 -8.21 -7.77
CA ASP A 240 -28.37 -8.85 -9.06
C ASP A 240 -29.38 -10.01 -8.93
N LEU A 241 -30.40 -9.88 -8.05
CA LEU A 241 -31.49 -10.86 -7.93
C LEU A 241 -32.26 -11.06 -9.25
N LYS A 242 -32.55 -12.32 -9.57
CA LYS A 242 -33.26 -12.78 -10.78
C LYS A 242 -34.18 -13.94 -10.42
N THR A 243 -35.35 -14.00 -11.03
CA THR A 243 -36.23 -15.18 -10.98
C THR A 243 -35.69 -16.25 -11.92
N ASP A 244 -35.55 -17.47 -11.41
CA ASP A 244 -35.10 -18.61 -12.21
C ASP A 244 -36.18 -19.00 -13.25
N PRO A 245 -35.81 -19.65 -14.37
CA PRO A 245 -36.77 -19.97 -15.44
C PRO A 245 -37.98 -20.79 -14.98
N ASP A 246 -37.78 -21.63 -13.96
CA ASP A 246 -38.81 -22.50 -13.37
C ASP A 246 -39.79 -21.75 -12.46
N ARG A 247 -39.52 -20.47 -12.14
CA ARG A 247 -40.34 -19.55 -11.31
C ARG A 247 -40.69 -20.04 -9.89
N LEU A 248 -40.07 -21.10 -9.41
CA LEU A 248 -40.19 -21.56 -8.02
C LEU A 248 -39.17 -20.90 -7.10
N THR A 249 -38.00 -20.54 -7.67
CA THR A 249 -36.89 -19.94 -6.95
C THR A 249 -36.41 -18.65 -7.61
N ARG A 250 -35.73 -17.83 -6.81
CA ARG A 250 -34.88 -16.74 -7.25
C ARG A 250 -33.42 -17.08 -6.95
N SER A 251 -32.53 -16.60 -7.80
CA SER A 251 -31.09 -16.68 -7.63
C SER A 251 -30.48 -15.29 -7.81
N GLY A 252 -29.24 -15.11 -7.36
CA GLY A 252 -28.58 -13.82 -7.42
C GLY A 252 -27.10 -13.92 -7.12
N THR A 253 -26.50 -12.77 -6.83
CA THR A 253 -25.14 -12.66 -6.33
C THR A 253 -25.13 -12.15 -4.91
N LEU A 254 -24.03 -12.40 -4.20
CA LEU A 254 -23.77 -11.82 -2.89
C LEU A 254 -22.36 -11.24 -2.90
N VAL A 255 -22.23 -9.99 -2.44
CA VAL A 255 -20.93 -9.34 -2.21
C VAL A 255 -20.56 -9.60 -0.75
N PRO A 256 -19.51 -10.38 -0.46
CA PRO A 256 -19.12 -10.66 0.91
C PRO A 256 -18.56 -9.40 1.61
N VAL A 257 -18.62 -9.38 2.95
CA VAL A 257 -17.99 -8.31 3.75
C VAL A 257 -16.49 -8.56 3.93
N ALA A 258 -16.10 -9.82 4.14
CA ALA A 258 -14.70 -10.21 4.35
C ALA A 258 -13.88 -10.17 3.04
N ASP A 259 -12.62 -9.76 3.13
CA ASP A 259 -11.68 -9.79 2.00
C ASP A 259 -10.96 -11.14 1.91
N PHE A 260 -11.19 -11.86 0.80
CA PHE A 260 -10.57 -13.16 0.53
C PHE A 260 -9.24 -13.09 -0.24
N GLU A 261 -8.72 -11.89 -0.51
CA GLU A 261 -7.41 -11.66 -1.14
C GLU A 261 -6.30 -11.43 -0.12
N THR A 262 -6.59 -10.83 1.05
CA THR A 262 -5.56 -10.41 2.02
C THR A 262 -5.70 -10.99 3.44
N ILE A 263 -6.39 -12.12 3.60
CA ILE A 263 -6.54 -12.81 4.91
C ILE A 263 -5.17 -13.10 5.56
N GLN A 264 -5.00 -12.64 6.81
CA GLN A 264 -3.78 -12.89 7.59
C GLN A 264 -4.06 -13.35 9.04
N ASP A 265 -5.01 -12.73 9.76
CA ASP A 265 -5.47 -13.19 11.08
C ASP A 265 -6.96 -13.50 10.99
N VAL A 266 -7.41 -14.48 11.77
CA VAL A 266 -8.81 -14.90 11.87
C VAL A 266 -9.16 -15.21 13.33
N LEU A 267 -10.45 -15.12 13.67
CA LEU A 267 -10.99 -15.70 14.88
C LEU A 267 -11.63 -17.04 14.55
N VAL A 268 -11.24 -18.09 15.28
CA VAL A 268 -11.91 -19.39 15.25
C VAL A 268 -12.91 -19.42 16.39
N VAL A 269 -14.18 -19.71 16.09
CA VAL A 269 -15.22 -19.89 17.10
C VAL A 269 -15.10 -21.31 17.66
N LEU A 270 -14.80 -21.42 18.96
CA LEU A 270 -14.56 -22.69 19.66
C LEU A 270 -15.83 -23.46 20.04
N ASP A 271 -17.00 -22.90 19.77
CA ASP A 271 -18.28 -23.50 20.09
C ASP A 271 -18.86 -24.15 18.82
N LEU A 272 -19.22 -25.42 18.89
CA LEU A 272 -19.77 -26.15 17.74
C LEU A 272 -21.27 -25.96 17.63
N LYS A 273 -21.79 -25.89 16.40
CA LYS A 273 -23.24 -25.85 16.15
C LYS A 273 -23.98 -27.08 16.70
N SER A 274 -23.34 -28.24 16.76
CA SER A 274 -23.86 -29.46 17.37
C SER A 274 -23.89 -29.45 18.90
N GLU A 275 -23.15 -28.54 19.54
CA GLU A 275 -23.11 -28.35 21.00
C GLU A 275 -24.06 -27.22 21.45
N MET A 276 -24.72 -26.53 20.51
CA MET A 276 -25.70 -25.46 20.74
C MET A 276 -27.09 -26.07 21.00
N ARG A 277 -27.73 -25.68 22.10
CA ARG A 277 -29.09 -26.10 22.46
C ARG A 277 -30.14 -25.32 21.66
N GLU A 278 -31.39 -25.79 21.65
CA GLU A 278 -32.50 -25.14 20.91
C GLU A 278 -32.80 -23.71 21.40
N ASP A 279 -32.45 -23.38 22.64
CA ASP A 279 -32.55 -22.04 23.23
C ASP A 279 -31.35 -21.11 22.89
N GLY A 280 -30.39 -21.58 22.10
CA GLY A 280 -29.17 -20.85 21.73
C GLY A 280 -28.08 -20.86 22.81
N SER A 281 -28.24 -21.60 23.91
CA SER A 281 -27.22 -21.74 24.95
C SER A 281 -26.23 -22.88 24.67
N PHE A 282 -25.07 -22.82 25.33
CA PHE A 282 -24.01 -23.84 25.27
C PHE A 282 -23.78 -24.44 26.67
N GLU A 283 -23.46 -25.73 26.75
CA GLU A 283 -23.27 -26.42 28.06
C GLU A 283 -22.00 -26.01 28.82
N THR A 284 -21.02 -25.38 28.16
CA THR A 284 -19.77 -24.97 28.80
C THR A 284 -19.94 -23.62 29.51
N PRO A 285 -19.65 -23.49 30.82
CA PRO A 285 -19.69 -22.21 31.50
C PRO A 285 -18.76 -21.19 30.84
N ARG A 286 -19.28 -19.97 30.62
CA ARG A 286 -18.50 -18.86 30.09
C ARG A 286 -17.45 -18.44 31.11
N THR A 287 -16.17 -18.74 30.85
CA THR A 287 -15.08 -17.96 31.44
C THR A 287 -15.18 -16.56 30.87
N THR A 288 -15.70 -15.63 31.66
CA THR A 288 -15.66 -14.21 31.33
C THR A 288 -14.20 -13.82 31.07
N LEU A 289 -13.95 -13.13 29.96
CA LEU A 289 -12.68 -12.45 29.75
C LEU A 289 -12.44 -11.55 30.98
N PRO A 290 -11.20 -11.49 31.51
CA PRO A 290 -10.90 -10.54 32.58
C PRO A 290 -11.15 -9.13 32.07
N ASP A 291 -11.89 -8.33 32.85
CA ASP A 291 -12.23 -6.95 32.48
C ASP A 291 -10.97 -6.14 32.19
N ALA A 292 -11.05 -5.20 31.23
CA ALA A 292 -9.90 -4.41 30.78
C ALA A 292 -9.23 -3.60 31.92
N ASP A 293 -9.98 -3.25 32.96
CA ASP A 293 -9.47 -2.57 34.17
C ASP A 293 -8.59 -3.45 35.07
N SER A 294 -8.63 -4.79 34.90
CA SER A 294 -7.83 -5.72 35.71
C SER A 294 -6.34 -5.77 35.32
N LEU A 295 -5.96 -5.13 34.21
CA LEU A 295 -4.57 -4.99 33.77
C LEU A 295 -3.91 -3.73 34.34
N THR A 296 -4.08 -3.48 35.64
CA THR A 296 -3.25 -2.50 36.35
C THR A 296 -1.84 -3.07 36.49
N ALA A 297 -0.85 -2.38 35.90
CA ALA A 297 0.56 -2.78 35.97
C ALA A 297 1.06 -2.84 37.42
N PRO A 298 2.04 -3.71 37.75
CA PRO A 298 2.58 -3.77 39.10
C PRO A 298 3.23 -2.43 39.49
N GLU A 299 2.82 -1.91 40.65
CA GLU A 299 3.28 -0.62 41.16
C GLU A 299 4.80 -0.59 41.30
N THR A 300 5.46 0.26 40.52
CA THR A 300 6.87 0.58 40.73
C THR A 300 6.96 1.63 41.83
N THR A 301 7.24 1.19 43.06
CA THR A 301 7.47 2.08 44.19
C THR A 301 8.81 2.82 44.01
N ALA A 302 8.76 4.12 43.71
CA ALA A 302 9.91 5.03 43.77
C ALA A 302 9.45 6.46 44.11
N SER A 303 10.21 7.13 44.96
CA SER A 303 9.77 8.33 45.71
C SER A 303 9.94 9.67 44.97
N GLU A 304 9.10 10.63 45.36
CA GLU A 304 9.32 12.10 45.55
C GLU A 304 10.51 12.74 44.80
N GLU A 305 10.34 13.82 44.01
CA GLU A 305 10.15 15.19 44.55
C GLU A 305 9.64 16.24 43.52
N SER A 306 8.80 17.17 44.00
CA SER A 306 8.74 18.63 43.73
C SER A 306 8.87 19.25 42.31
N GLY A 307 7.89 20.10 41.92
CA GLY A 307 8.18 21.31 41.11
C GLY A 307 7.03 22.05 40.40
N ALA A 308 6.37 23.01 41.07
CA ALA A 308 5.74 24.27 40.58
C ALA A 308 4.90 24.28 39.25
N SER A 309 3.60 24.64 39.30
CA SER A 309 3.05 26.00 39.03
C SER A 309 2.89 26.32 37.51
N GLU A 310 1.86 27.00 36.98
CA GLU A 310 0.76 27.79 37.57
C GLU A 310 -0.45 27.80 36.60
N ALA A 311 -1.54 28.51 36.93
CA ALA A 311 -2.81 28.51 36.18
C ALA A 311 -2.83 29.41 34.93
N ASP A 312 -3.81 29.21 34.03
CA ASP A 312 -4.88 30.20 33.87
C ASP A 312 -6.18 29.57 33.29
N THR A 313 -7.29 30.25 33.58
CA THR A 313 -8.67 30.01 33.19
C THR A 313 -8.97 30.48 31.76
N THR A 314 -10.07 30.09 31.14
CA THR A 314 -11.34 30.84 31.23
C THR A 314 -12.52 30.05 30.66
N ALA A 315 -13.69 30.24 31.27
CA ALA A 315 -14.97 29.74 30.74
C ALA A 315 -15.58 30.74 29.73
N GLY A 316 -16.46 30.25 28.86
CA GLY A 316 -17.15 31.07 27.85
C GLY A 316 -18.36 30.34 27.27
N GLU A 317 -19.52 30.54 27.89
CA GLU A 317 -20.80 29.95 27.52
C GLU A 317 -21.45 30.64 26.31
N SER A 318 -22.37 29.95 25.61
CA SER A 318 -23.75 30.42 25.32
C SER A 318 -24.33 30.03 23.95
N THR A 319 -25.47 29.33 24.02
CA THR A 319 -26.70 29.43 23.20
C THR A 319 -26.68 29.35 21.66
N ALA A 320 -27.59 28.51 21.15
CA ALA A 320 -28.13 28.55 19.78
C ALA A 320 -29.19 29.66 19.59
N GLU A 321 -29.46 30.07 18.34
CA GLU A 321 -30.82 30.48 17.91
C GLU A 321 -31.05 30.44 16.37
N SER A 322 -32.17 29.81 15.96
CA SER A 322 -33.15 30.11 14.88
C SER A 322 -32.83 30.39 13.38
N ALA A 323 -33.92 30.23 12.61
CA ALA A 323 -34.30 30.71 11.26
C ALA A 323 -34.00 29.76 10.07
N ALA A 324 -34.94 29.26 9.25
CA ALA A 324 -36.19 29.81 8.65
C ALA A 324 -35.92 30.96 7.66
N ALA A 325 -36.51 31.07 6.45
CA ALA A 325 -37.34 30.18 5.62
C ALA A 325 -37.35 30.76 4.17
N GLU A 326 -38.25 30.27 3.29
CA GLU A 326 -38.69 30.87 2.01
C GLU A 326 -37.72 30.86 0.79
N SER A 327 -38.15 30.93 -0.48
CA SER A 327 -39.42 30.58 -1.17
C SER A 327 -39.23 30.75 -2.72
N SER A 328 -40.31 30.54 -3.49
CA SER A 328 -40.49 30.76 -4.95
C SER A 328 -39.98 29.64 -5.88
N ALA A 329 -40.76 28.83 -6.60
CA ALA A 329 -42.07 28.92 -7.30
C ALA A 329 -42.01 29.32 -8.80
N ILE A 330 -43.12 29.00 -9.53
CA ILE A 330 -43.45 29.17 -10.98
C ILE A 330 -43.02 27.97 -11.87
N GLU A 331 -43.83 27.32 -12.73
CA GLU A 331 -45.31 27.24 -12.98
C GLU A 331 -45.63 25.95 -13.80
N THR A 332 -46.79 25.26 -13.67
CA THR A 332 -48.05 25.30 -14.51
C THR A 332 -47.90 24.76 -15.96
N SER A 333 -48.74 23.90 -16.57
CA SER A 333 -50.22 23.69 -16.61
C SER A 333 -50.61 22.17 -16.71
N VAL A 334 -51.74 21.65 -16.18
CA VAL A 334 -53.20 21.74 -16.58
C VAL A 334 -53.47 21.16 -17.99
N ALA A 335 -54.44 20.28 -18.29
CA ALA A 335 -55.60 19.66 -17.58
C ALA A 335 -55.62 18.11 -17.82
N GLU A 336 -56.66 17.26 -17.67
CA GLU A 336 -58.11 17.39 -17.32
C GLU A 336 -58.67 16.07 -16.69
N SER A 337 -59.97 15.76 -16.78
CA SER A 337 -60.61 14.56 -16.18
C SER A 337 -61.87 14.06 -16.93
N SER A 338 -62.26 12.79 -16.70
CA SER A 338 -63.66 12.27 -16.62
C SER A 338 -64.15 11.21 -17.64
N THR A 339 -64.30 9.98 -17.13
CA THR A 339 -65.51 9.09 -17.13
C THR A 339 -66.26 8.71 -18.43
N ALA A 340 -66.38 7.39 -18.71
CA ALA A 340 -67.64 6.61 -18.86
C ALA A 340 -67.50 5.31 -19.70
N ALA A 341 -68.30 4.29 -19.37
CA ALA A 341 -68.56 3.03 -20.13
C ALA A 341 -70.01 3.08 -20.71
N PRO A 342 -70.63 2.06 -21.39
CA PRO A 342 -70.27 0.63 -21.53
C PRO A 342 -70.60 -0.04 -22.92
N GLU A 343 -70.68 -1.39 -22.92
CA GLU A 343 -71.38 -2.33 -23.86
C GLU A 343 -70.73 -2.86 -25.19
N THR A 344 -70.34 -4.14 -25.13
CA THR A 344 -70.62 -5.26 -26.08
C THR A 344 -69.90 -5.50 -27.44
N SER A 345 -69.40 -6.74 -27.55
CA SER A 345 -69.49 -7.69 -28.70
C SER A 345 -68.71 -7.46 -30.00
N THR A 346 -67.47 -7.95 -30.07
CA THR A 346 -67.03 -8.93 -31.11
C THR A 346 -65.67 -9.57 -30.74
N ALA A 347 -65.69 -10.80 -30.19
CA ALA A 347 -64.46 -11.50 -29.78
C ALA A 347 -64.39 -12.90 -30.41
N ALA A 348 -63.71 -13.02 -31.57
CA ALA A 348 -63.33 -14.31 -32.16
C ALA A 348 -62.24 -14.23 -33.25
N ALA A 349 -62.18 -13.14 -34.05
CA ALA A 349 -61.42 -13.14 -35.31
C ALA A 349 -60.08 -12.37 -35.30
N GLU A 350 -59.83 -11.43 -34.38
CA GLU A 350 -58.62 -10.59 -34.42
C GLU A 350 -57.36 -11.21 -33.78
N THR A 351 -57.52 -12.27 -32.98
CA THR A 351 -56.44 -12.82 -32.14
C THR A 351 -55.25 -13.36 -32.94
N THR A 352 -55.47 -13.88 -34.15
CA THR A 352 -54.42 -14.51 -34.97
C THR A 352 -53.53 -13.50 -35.72
N ALA A 353 -54.06 -12.33 -36.11
CA ALA A 353 -53.27 -11.29 -36.79
C ALA A 353 -52.46 -10.42 -35.82
N ARG A 354 -52.92 -10.29 -34.57
CA ARG A 354 -52.23 -9.51 -33.53
C ARG A 354 -51.00 -10.23 -32.96
N SER A 355 -51.00 -11.56 -32.88
CA SER A 355 -49.88 -12.34 -32.30
C SER A 355 -48.62 -12.32 -33.17
N THR A 356 -48.76 -12.49 -34.50
CA THR A 356 -47.63 -12.44 -35.46
C THR A 356 -47.00 -11.05 -35.52
N THR A 357 -47.82 -9.99 -35.50
CA THR A 357 -47.35 -8.60 -35.51
C THR A 357 -46.67 -8.22 -34.18
N ALA A 358 -47.14 -8.75 -33.04
CA ALA A 358 -46.49 -8.56 -31.74
C ALA A 358 -45.13 -9.27 -31.69
N ALA A 359 -45.05 -10.56 -32.08
CA ALA A 359 -43.81 -11.34 -32.08
C ALA A 359 -42.70 -10.71 -32.94
N ALA A 360 -43.05 -10.17 -34.11
CA ALA A 360 -42.13 -9.46 -34.99
C ALA A 360 -41.64 -8.11 -34.40
N ARG A 361 -42.49 -7.39 -33.66
CA ARG A 361 -42.09 -6.16 -32.96
C ARG A 361 -41.16 -6.46 -31.78
N THR A 362 -41.41 -7.53 -31.03
CA THR A 362 -40.53 -7.94 -29.91
C THR A 362 -39.15 -8.35 -30.40
N THR A 363 -39.04 -9.19 -31.44
CA THR A 363 -37.74 -9.56 -32.00
C THR A 363 -36.97 -8.37 -32.59
N ALA A 364 -37.65 -7.43 -33.25
CA ALA A 364 -37.04 -6.18 -33.73
C ALA A 364 -36.59 -5.26 -32.58
N ALA A 365 -37.29 -5.24 -31.45
CA ALA A 365 -36.88 -4.48 -30.25
C ALA A 365 -35.62 -5.09 -29.61
N THR A 366 -35.60 -6.40 -29.35
CA THR A 366 -34.45 -7.11 -28.77
C THR A 366 -33.20 -7.01 -29.65
N GLN A 367 -33.35 -7.06 -30.98
CA GLN A 367 -32.24 -6.84 -31.92
C GLN A 367 -31.70 -5.39 -31.89
N ARG A 368 -32.56 -4.39 -31.66
CA ARG A 368 -32.14 -2.99 -31.50
C ARG A 368 -31.42 -2.75 -30.18
N GLU A 369 -31.90 -3.31 -29.08
CA GLU A 369 -31.25 -3.20 -27.76
C GLU A 369 -29.88 -3.89 -27.74
N THR A 370 -29.78 -5.12 -28.26
CA THR A 370 -28.49 -5.82 -28.38
C THR A 370 -27.49 -5.10 -29.29
N THR A 371 -27.97 -4.48 -30.38
CA THR A 371 -27.12 -3.64 -31.25
C THR A 371 -26.69 -2.34 -30.55
N ALA A 372 -27.55 -1.73 -29.75
CA ALA A 372 -27.23 -0.52 -28.97
C ALA A 372 -26.21 -0.82 -27.87
N ALA A 373 -26.41 -1.90 -27.09
CA ALA A 373 -25.49 -2.36 -26.06
C ALA A 373 -24.10 -2.66 -26.64
N ARG A 374 -24.03 -3.37 -27.78
CA ARG A 374 -22.76 -3.65 -28.46
C ARG A 374 -22.01 -2.37 -28.85
N ARG A 375 -22.69 -1.39 -29.44
CA ARG A 375 -22.10 -0.08 -29.79
C ARG A 375 -21.63 0.71 -28.57
N GLN A 376 -22.29 0.55 -27.43
CA GLN A 376 -21.88 1.19 -26.17
C GLN A 376 -20.61 0.54 -25.62
N THR A 377 -20.49 -0.79 -25.66
CA THR A 377 -19.27 -1.52 -25.29
C THR A 377 -18.11 -1.19 -26.22
N GLU A 378 -18.34 -1.14 -27.53
CA GLU A 378 -17.31 -0.75 -28.53
C GLU A 378 -16.76 0.66 -28.23
N ARG A 379 -17.65 1.65 -28.02
CA ARG A 379 -17.24 3.02 -27.61
C ARG A 379 -16.52 3.09 -26.27
N GLN A 380 -16.91 2.30 -25.27
CA GLN A 380 -16.21 2.23 -23.99
C GLN A 380 -14.82 1.61 -24.13
N THR A 381 -14.63 0.69 -25.07
CA THR A 381 -13.34 0.05 -25.36
C THR A 381 -12.40 1.04 -26.06
N GLU A 382 -12.89 1.74 -27.10
CA GLU A 382 -12.17 2.82 -27.77
C GLU A 382 -11.75 3.93 -26.79
N ALA A 383 -12.66 4.36 -25.89
CA ALA A 383 -12.38 5.38 -24.88
C ALA A 383 -11.37 4.94 -23.80
N ARG A 384 -11.20 3.62 -23.59
CA ARG A 384 -10.14 3.07 -22.73
C ARG A 384 -8.81 3.02 -23.46
N GLU A 385 -8.79 2.67 -24.74
CA GLU A 385 -7.57 2.70 -25.56
C GLU A 385 -7.02 4.12 -25.76
N THR A 386 -7.87 5.12 -26.00
CA THR A 386 -7.40 6.52 -26.13
C THR A 386 -6.76 7.02 -24.84
N ARG A 387 -7.42 6.85 -23.69
CA ARG A 387 -6.84 7.18 -22.37
C ARG A 387 -5.52 6.46 -22.13
N ARG A 388 -5.42 5.17 -22.50
CA ARG A 388 -4.18 4.40 -22.36
C ARG A 388 -3.05 5.02 -23.20
N ARG A 389 -3.31 5.35 -24.47
CA ARG A 389 -2.32 6.01 -25.35
C ARG A 389 -1.93 7.40 -24.84
N GLU A 390 -2.85 8.16 -24.26
CA GLU A 390 -2.56 9.44 -23.61
C GLU A 390 -1.66 9.28 -22.37
N THR A 391 -1.91 8.26 -21.54
CA THR A 391 -1.03 7.96 -20.39
C THR A 391 0.35 7.44 -20.82
N GLU A 392 0.43 6.60 -21.85
CA GLU A 392 1.71 6.13 -22.39
C GLU A 392 2.52 7.30 -23.00
N ALA A 393 1.86 8.19 -23.75
CA ALA A 393 2.49 9.38 -24.32
C ALA A 393 2.92 10.42 -23.26
N SER A 394 2.15 10.62 -22.18
CA SER A 394 2.56 11.53 -21.10
C SER A 394 3.72 10.98 -20.28
N THR A 395 3.75 9.66 -20.06
CA THR A 395 4.86 8.97 -19.39
C THR A 395 6.14 9.08 -20.22
N GLU A 396 6.06 8.90 -21.54
CA GLU A 396 7.20 9.02 -22.44
C GLU A 396 7.71 10.47 -22.57
N ARG A 397 6.83 11.48 -22.62
CA ARG A 397 7.25 12.90 -22.53
C ARG A 397 8.00 13.18 -21.23
N ARG A 398 7.46 12.74 -20.09
CA ARG A 398 8.10 12.92 -18.77
C ARG A 398 9.45 12.22 -18.70
N ARG A 399 9.60 11.07 -19.36
CA ARG A 399 10.88 10.36 -19.50
C ARG A 399 11.89 11.18 -20.31
N GLN A 400 11.48 11.70 -21.47
CA GLN A 400 12.32 12.53 -22.33
C GLN A 400 12.74 13.85 -21.67
N GLU A 401 11.83 14.53 -20.96
CA GLU A 401 12.15 15.71 -20.14
C GLU A 401 13.16 15.41 -19.02
N THR A 402 13.14 14.20 -18.46
CA THR A 402 14.10 13.77 -17.42
C THR A 402 15.45 13.35 -18.01
N GLU A 403 15.49 12.88 -19.27
CA GLU A 403 16.71 12.38 -19.93
C GLU A 403 17.48 13.48 -20.68
N ALA A 404 16.80 14.50 -21.21
CA ALA A 404 17.40 15.64 -21.91
C ALA A 404 18.51 16.35 -21.10
N PRO A 405 18.29 16.83 -19.85
CA PRO A 405 19.35 17.48 -19.08
C PRO A 405 20.50 16.52 -18.71
N ARG A 406 20.23 15.22 -18.66
CA ARG A 406 21.25 14.18 -18.42
C ARG A 406 22.23 14.07 -19.59
N ARG A 407 21.75 14.15 -20.84
CA ARG A 407 22.61 14.13 -22.03
C ARG A 407 23.43 15.40 -22.19
N GLU A 408 22.87 16.58 -21.93
CA GLU A 408 23.63 17.84 -21.97
C GLU A 408 24.76 17.88 -20.93
N THR A 409 24.49 17.41 -19.71
CA THR A 409 25.49 17.32 -18.63
C THR A 409 26.63 16.34 -18.95
N GLN A 410 26.36 15.32 -19.77
CA GLN A 410 27.35 14.33 -20.18
C GLN A 410 28.16 14.78 -21.41
N ALA A 411 27.59 15.64 -22.27
CA ALA A 411 28.25 16.19 -23.46
C ALA A 411 29.22 17.36 -23.16
N THR A 412 29.22 17.90 -21.93
CA THR A 412 30.06 19.05 -21.54
C THR A 412 31.32 18.67 -20.75
N GLN A 413 31.59 17.38 -20.53
CA GLN A 413 32.86 16.93 -19.94
C GLN A 413 33.94 16.74 -21.02
N PRO A 414 35.14 17.31 -20.88
CA PRO A 414 36.22 17.12 -21.84
C PRO A 414 36.77 15.68 -21.78
N PRO A 415 37.28 15.12 -22.88
CA PRO A 415 37.74 13.74 -22.94
C PRO A 415 39.05 13.56 -22.16
N GLU A 416 39.03 12.81 -21.06
CA GLU A 416 40.25 12.35 -20.41
C GLU A 416 40.98 11.35 -21.32
N THR A 417 42.29 11.57 -21.47
CA THR A 417 43.16 10.76 -22.31
C THR A 417 43.64 9.54 -21.53
N GLN A 418 43.22 8.33 -21.92
CA GLN A 418 43.90 7.10 -21.53
C GLN A 418 44.54 6.44 -22.74
N ALA A 419 45.86 6.61 -22.83
CA ALA A 419 46.71 5.92 -23.77
C ALA A 419 47.26 4.62 -23.14
N ALA A 420 47.50 3.63 -24.01
CA ALA A 420 48.35 2.46 -23.81
C ALA A 420 47.94 1.44 -22.70
N GLN A 421 47.38 0.33 -23.16
CA GLN A 421 48.06 -0.95 -22.95
C GLN A 421 47.89 -1.86 -24.18
N THR A 422 48.95 -2.58 -24.50
CA THR A 422 49.21 -3.17 -25.83
C THR A 422 48.72 -4.62 -25.94
N GLU A 423 48.31 -4.98 -27.15
CA GLU A 423 48.22 -6.35 -27.68
C GLU A 423 49.55 -7.16 -27.55
N PRO A 424 49.59 -8.51 -27.74
CA PRO A 424 48.84 -9.22 -28.78
C PRO A 424 48.22 -10.61 -28.44
N ALA A 425 47.41 -11.07 -29.40
CA ALA A 425 46.71 -12.35 -29.43
C ALA A 425 47.61 -13.61 -29.42
N GLN A 426 47.03 -14.73 -28.97
CA GLN A 426 47.24 -16.05 -29.58
C GLN A 426 45.92 -16.84 -29.68
N THR A 427 45.80 -17.60 -30.76
CA THR A 427 44.65 -18.43 -31.14
C THR A 427 45.01 -19.91 -30.97
N VAL A 428 44.00 -20.77 -30.78
CA VAL A 428 44.07 -22.26 -30.82
C VAL A 428 44.68 -22.91 -29.56
N GLU A 429 43.90 -23.72 -28.82
CA GLU A 429 43.96 -25.19 -28.89
C GLU A 429 42.77 -25.85 -28.16
N SER A 430 42.58 -27.15 -28.36
CA SER A 430 41.35 -27.92 -28.12
C SER A 430 41.22 -28.59 -26.74
N LEU A 431 39.97 -28.88 -26.37
CA LEU A 431 39.44 -30.09 -25.67
C LEU A 431 40.46 -31.12 -25.13
N PRO A 432 40.23 -31.70 -23.93
CA PRO A 432 39.14 -32.70 -23.82
C PRO A 432 38.33 -32.71 -22.50
N LYS A 433 37.33 -33.62 -22.48
CA LYS A 433 36.40 -33.91 -21.37
C LYS A 433 36.96 -34.88 -20.31
N ASN A 434 36.26 -34.93 -19.17
CA ASN A 434 36.08 -36.08 -18.26
C ASN A 434 37.29 -36.49 -17.39
N PRO A 435 37.13 -37.35 -16.34
CA PRO A 435 35.96 -38.18 -15.97
C PRO A 435 34.76 -37.43 -15.41
#